data_AF-A0A2J0LL79-F1
#
_entry.id   AF-A0A2J0LL79-F1
#
_cell.length_a   1.000
_cell.length_b   1.000
_cell.length_c   1.000
_cell.angle_alpha   90.00
_cell.angle_beta   90.00
_cell.angle_gamma   90.00
#
_symmetry.space_group_name_H-M   'P 1'
#
loop_
_entity.id
_entity.type
_entity.pdbx_description
1 polymer ?
#
loop_
_entity_poly.entity_id
_entity_poly.type
_entity_poly.pdbx_seq_one_letter_code
_entity_poly.pdbx_strand_id
1 'polypeptide(L)' 'MNLLIGCVLSYLIGSIPTAYIFGRLYKNIDIRQHGSGNVGATNVFRVLGQGPGMIAL' A
#
# COMPACT_ATOMS: atom_id res chain seq x y z
N MET A 1 -13.60 10.68 24.32
CA MET A 1 -13.99 9.38 23.76
C MET A 1 -13.94 9.38 22.23
N ASN A 2 -14.62 10.30 21.55
CA ASN A 2 -14.71 10.32 20.08
C ASN A 2 -13.36 10.51 19.36
N LEU A 3 -12.45 11.32 19.91
CA LEU A 3 -11.12 11.52 19.32
C LEU A 3 -10.29 10.23 19.33
N LEU A 4 -10.35 9.49 20.44
CA LEU A 4 -9.63 8.23 20.64
C LEU A 4 -10.13 7.15 19.68
N ILE A 5 -11.46 7.04 19.53
CA ILE A 5 -12.10 6.14 18.56
C ILE A 5 -11.68 6.52 17.13
N GLY A 6 -11.68 7.82 16.80
CA GLY A 6 -11.24 8.32 15.51
C GLY A 6 -9.78 7.96 15.19
N CYS A 7 -8.87 8.12 16.15
CA CYS A 7 -7.45 7.74 16.00
C CYS A 7 -7.26 6.23 15.81
N VAL A 8 -8.02 5.41 16.53
CA VAL A 8 -7.93 3.95 16.40
C VAL A 8 -8.43 3.52 15.01
N LEU A 9 -9.56 4.06 14.56
CA LEU A 9 -10.10 3.73 13.24
C LEU A 9 -9.17 4.19 12.11
N SER A 10 -8.61 5.39 12.19
CA SER A 10 -7.67 5.87 11.16
C SER A 10 -6.39 5.04 11.12
N TYR A 11 -5.88 4.61 12.28
CA TYR A 11 -4.72 3.73 12.34
C TYR A 11 -5.01 2.36 11.71
N LEU A 12 -6.17 1.75 12.02
CA LEU A 12 -6.55 0.46 11.47
C LEU A 12 -6.73 0.51 9.96
N ILE A 13 -7.39 1.56 9.44
CA ILE A 13 -7.60 1.75 8.00
C ILE A 13 -6.26 2.04 7.29
N GLY A 14 -5.42 2.89 7.87
CA GLY A 14 -4.10 3.24 7.31
C GLY A 14 -3.07 2.12 7.38
N SER A 15 -3.25 1.14 8.28
CA SER A 15 -2.36 -0.02 8.41
C SER A 15 -2.62 -1.12 7.37
N ILE A 16 -3.58 -0.93 6.47
CA ILE A 16 -3.85 -1.88 5.38
C ILE A 16 -2.66 -1.83 4.39
N PRO A 17 -2.01 -2.97 4.11
CA PRO A 17 -0.80 -3.01 3.27
C PRO A 17 -1.16 -2.98 1.77
N THR A 18 -1.72 -1.86 1.32
CA THR A 18 -2.25 -1.65 -0.05
C THR A 18 -1.24 -2.02 -1.13
N ALA A 19 0.01 -1.59 -1.01
CA ALA A 19 1.09 -1.91 -1.96
C ALA A 19 1.34 -3.41 -2.11
N TYR A 20 1.32 -4.16 -1.00
CA TYR A 20 1.50 -5.62 -1.01
C TYR A 20 0.30 -6.31 -1.65
N ILE A 21 -0.91 -5.88 -1.31
CA ILE A 21 -2.16 -6.42 -1.88
C ILE A 21 -2.19 -6.21 -3.40
N PHE A 22 -1.87 -5.01 -3.89
CA PHE A 22 -1.81 -4.75 -5.32
C PHE A 22 -0.67 -5.51 -6.01
N GLY A 23 0.50 -5.66 -5.38
CA GLY A 23 1.58 -6.51 -5.89
C GLY A 23 1.10 -7.93 -6.18
N ARG A 24 0.42 -8.51 -5.20
CA ARG A 24 -0.11 -9.87 -5.26
C ARG A 24 -1.27 -10.01 -6.24
N LEU A 25 -2.24 -9.09 -6.22
CA LEU A 25 -3.45 -9.20 -7.04
C LEU A 25 -3.23 -8.82 -8.51
N TYR A 26 -2.44 -7.78 -8.77
CA TYR A 26 -2.32 -7.20 -10.11
C TYR A 26 -1.23 -7.88 -10.96
N LYS A 27 -0.15 -8.32 -10.33
CA LYS A 27 1.01 -8.91 -11.02
C LYS A 27 1.45 -10.26 -10.45
N ASN A 28 0.79 -10.77 -9.40
CA ASN A 28 1.17 -12.02 -8.71
C ASN A 28 2.61 -12.01 -8.19
N ILE A 29 3.09 -10.84 -7.76
CA ILE A 29 4.45 -10.66 -7.25
C ILE A 29 4.46 -10.14 -5.82
N ASP A 30 5.54 -10.42 -5.09
CA ASP A 30 5.79 -9.75 -3.81
C ASP A 30 6.55 -8.44 -4.06
N ILE A 31 5.88 -7.31 -3.88
CA ILE A 31 6.47 -5.98 -4.08
C ILE A 31 7.71 -5.72 -3.20
N ARG A 32 7.88 -6.45 -2.09
CA ARG A 32 9.06 -6.34 -1.22
C ARG A 32 10.31 -6.93 -1.87
N GLN A 33 10.15 -7.81 -2.85
CA GLN A 33 11.24 -8.43 -3.60
C GLN A 33 11.54 -7.70 -4.93
N HIS A 34 10.81 -6.62 -5.23
CA HIS A 34 10.92 -5.90 -6.50
C HIS A 34 11.13 -4.39 -6.30
N GLY A 35 11.80 -3.75 -7.27
CA GLY A 35 12.11 -2.33 -7.23
C GLY A 35 13.04 -1.98 -6.06
N SER A 36 12.63 -1.05 -5.20
CA SER A 36 13.41 -0.69 -4.01
C SER A 36 13.12 -1.58 -2.79
N GLY A 37 12.19 -2.53 -2.90
CA GLY A 37 11.74 -3.39 -1.80
C GLY A 37 10.85 -2.72 -0.74
N ASN A 38 10.62 -1.40 -0.85
CA ASN A 38 9.71 -0.68 0.05
C ASN A 38 8.24 -0.86 -0.36
N VAL A 39 7.33 -0.85 0.62
CA VAL A 39 5.87 -0.92 0.40
C VAL A 39 5.22 0.45 0.15
N GLY A 40 6.01 1.46 -0.22
CA GLY A 40 5.51 2.82 -0.49
C GLY A 40 4.97 3.00 -1.90
N ALA A 41 4.16 4.04 -2.10
CA ALA A 41 3.57 4.41 -3.39
C ALA A 41 4.61 4.49 -4.52
N THR A 42 5.79 5.07 -4.27
CA THR A 42 6.87 5.18 -5.27
C THR A 42 7.33 3.82 -5.80
N ASN A 43 7.39 2.79 -4.95
CA ASN A 43 7.76 1.45 -5.41
C ASN A 43 6.61 0.80 -6.19
N VAL A 44 5.37 1.04 -5.77
CA VAL A 44 4.17 0.62 -6.51
C VAL A 44 4.14 1.27 -7.90
N PHE A 45 4.42 2.57 -8.02
CA PHE A 45 4.53 3.24 -9.33
C PHE A 45 5.59 2.60 -10.23
N ARG A 46 6.75 2.26 -9.67
CA ARG A 46 7.87 1.67 -10.42
C ARG A 46 7.59 0.23 -10.87
N VAL A 47 6.97 -0.58 -10.01
CA VAL A 47 6.81 -2.03 -10.22
C VAL A 47 5.45 -2.37 -10.83
N LEU A 48 4.38 -1.69 -10.41
CA LEU A 48 2.99 -1.99 -10.75
C LEU A 48 2.38 -0.98 -11.73
N GLY A 49 2.99 0.20 -11.89
CA GLY A 49 2.55 1.25 -12.83
C GLY A 49 1.64 2.30 -12.19
N GLN A 50 1.15 3.23 -13.03
CA GLN A 50 0.45 4.44 -12.56
C GLN A 50 -0.88 4.18 -11.86
N GLY A 51 -1.68 3.21 -12.33
CA GLY A 51 -2.98 2.89 -11.73
C GLY A 51 -2.85 2.44 -10.28
N PRO A 52 -2.16 1.32 -10.01
CA PRO A 52 -1.90 0.87 -8.64
C PRO A 52 -1.11 1.89 -7.81
N GLY A 53 -0.18 2.62 -8.44
CA GLY A 53 0.62 3.65 -7.77
C GLY A 53 -0.20 4.80 -7.21
N MET A 54 -1.22 5.28 -7.95
CA MET A 54 -2.14 6.32 -7.48
C MET A 54 -3.02 5.86 -6.32
N ILE A 55 -3.40 4.58 -6.28
CA ILE A 55 -4.21 4.04 -5.17
C ILE A 55 -3.37 3.86 -3.90
N ALA A 56 -2.06 3.67 -4.06
CA ALA A 56 -1.13 3.50 -2.95
C ALA A 56 -0.57 4.83 -2.40
N LEU A 57 -0.84 5.97 -3.07
CA LEU A 57 -0.48 7.32 -2.61
C LEU A 57 -1.40 7.78 -1.48
#